data_AF-A0A921IJP0-F1
#
_entry.id   AF-A0A921IJP0-F1
#
_cell.length_a   1.000
_cell.length_b   1.000
_cell.length_c   1.000
_cell.angle_alpha   90.00
_cell.angle_beta   90.00
_cell.angle_gamma   90.00
#
_symmetry.space_group_name_H-M   'P 1'
#
loop_
_entity.id
_entity.type
_entity.pdbx_description
1 polymer ?
#
loop_
_entity_poly.entity_id
_entity_poly.type
_entity_poly.pdbx_seq_one_letter_code
_entity_poly.pdbx_strand_id
1 'polypeptide(L)'
;MKPTKTKKSKRVIFMTGPLKKELKSWIARLEREEKNAGESYRNSGMLFRLPNGTAVESTFLRKRFARWQEEHPGYEKIVFHGLRHSSATYQLEVSGGDIKAVQGNTGHAQAGILVDTYAHIQNRARIDLATRIEQDFYSAEENDTPVHNPTVSTKKMSFSDILELIQQADPAQKKQLTLALLA
;
A
#
# COMPACT_ATOMS: atom_id res chain seq x y z
N MET A 1 2.91 -1.28 33.17
CA MET A 1 2.74 -0.62 31.85
C MET A 1 2.42 0.85 32.09
N LYS A 2 3.14 1.79 31.48
CA LYS A 2 2.78 3.23 31.58
C LYS A 2 1.46 3.48 30.83
N PRO A 3 0.50 4.22 31.41
CA PRO A 3 -0.72 4.57 30.70
C PRO A 3 -0.39 5.46 29.50
N THR A 4 -1.14 5.30 28.42
CA THR A 4 -0.97 6.11 27.21
C THR A 4 -1.30 7.57 27.50
N LYS A 5 -0.46 8.50 27.01
CA LYS A 5 -0.58 9.95 27.25
C LYS A 5 -1.90 10.56 26.76
N THR A 6 -2.63 9.92 25.85
CA THR A 6 -3.94 10.38 25.34
C THR A 6 -4.90 9.22 25.05
N LYS A 7 -6.22 9.46 25.17
CA LYS A 7 -7.28 8.47 24.86
C LYS A 7 -7.21 7.97 23.41
N LYS A 8 -6.76 8.82 22.47
CA LYS A 8 -6.58 8.50 21.04
C LYS A 8 -5.48 7.46 20.75
N SER A 9 -4.63 7.15 21.73
CA SER A 9 -3.55 6.17 21.53
C SER A 9 -4.00 4.72 21.64
N LYS A 10 -5.13 4.45 22.31
CA LYS A 10 -5.76 3.13 22.34
C LYS A 10 -6.57 2.97 21.06
N ARG A 11 -6.35 1.88 20.33
CA ARG A 11 -7.04 1.59 19.08
C ARG A 11 -7.28 0.09 18.93
N VAL A 12 -8.37 -0.24 18.24
CA VAL A 12 -8.68 -1.61 17.86
C VAL A 12 -8.10 -1.85 16.48
N ILE A 13 -7.36 -2.95 16.33
CA ILE A 13 -6.83 -3.41 15.04
C ILE A 13 -7.55 -4.70 14.71
N PHE A 14 -8.19 -4.74 13.54
CA PHE A 14 -8.84 -5.94 13.05
C PHE A 14 -7.78 -6.93 12.54
N MET A 15 -7.86 -8.17 13.00
CA MET A 15 -6.91 -9.22 12.62
C MET A 15 -7.42 -9.99 11.40
N THR A 16 -6.50 -10.34 10.50
CA THR A 16 -6.78 -11.28 9.42
C THR A 16 -6.96 -12.70 9.97
N GLY A 17 -7.66 -13.56 9.22
CA GLY A 17 -7.83 -14.97 9.57
C GLY A 17 -6.49 -15.70 9.83
N PRO A 18 -5.48 -15.57 8.95
CA PRO A 18 -4.16 -16.15 9.16
C PRO A 18 -3.48 -15.65 10.43
N LEU A 19 -3.45 -14.34 10.68
CA LEU A 19 -2.83 -13.77 11.88
C LEU A 19 -3.50 -14.28 13.16
N LYS A 20 -4.84 -14.40 13.16
CA LYS A 20 -5.59 -14.97 14.28
C LYS A 20 -5.19 -16.43 14.54
N LYS A 21 -4.98 -17.22 13.48
CA LYS A 21 -4.55 -18.63 13.60
C LYS A 21 -3.14 -18.72 14.16
N GLU A 22 -2.21 -17.93 13.64
CA GLU A 22 -0.82 -17.87 14.14
C GLU A 22 -0.77 -17.47 15.61
N LEU A 23 -1.52 -16.43 15.99
CA LEU A 23 -1.55 -15.97 17.38
C LEU A 23 -2.10 -17.03 18.33
N LYS A 24 -3.14 -17.78 17.92
CA LYS A 24 -3.65 -18.91 18.71
C LYS A 24 -2.60 -20.00 18.88
N SER A 25 -1.91 -20.39 17.81
CA SER A 25 -0.82 -21.37 17.87
C SER A 25 0.33 -20.90 18.77
N TRP A 26 0.65 -19.62 18.70
CA TRP A 26 1.65 -18.98 19.55
C TRP A 26 1.26 -19.02 21.03
N ILE A 27 0.04 -18.61 21.38
CA ILE A 27 -0.46 -18.65 22.76
C ILE A 27 -0.45 -20.09 23.30
N ALA A 28 -0.92 -21.06 22.51
CA ALA A 28 -0.88 -22.47 22.92
C ALA A 28 0.56 -22.98 23.13
N ARG A 29 1.53 -22.51 22.33
CA ARG A 29 2.95 -22.80 22.55
C ARG A 29 3.45 -22.19 23.86
N LEU A 30 3.13 -20.93 24.10
CA LEU A 30 3.51 -20.22 25.31
C LEU A 30 2.98 -20.92 26.57
N GLU A 31 1.74 -21.42 26.55
CA GLU A 31 1.15 -22.19 27.65
C GLU A 31 1.88 -23.51 27.90
N ARG A 32 2.33 -24.20 26.85
CA ARG A 32 3.14 -25.43 27.00
C ARG A 32 4.51 -25.13 27.57
N GLU A 33 5.17 -24.08 27.08
CA GLU A 33 6.48 -23.66 27.59
C GLU A 33 6.39 -23.30 29.08
N GLU A 34 5.33 -22.61 29.50
CA GLU A 34 5.07 -22.27 30.90
C GLU A 34 4.82 -23.48 31.79
N LYS A 35 4.04 -24.47 31.31
CA LYS A 35 3.81 -25.74 32.05
C LYS A 35 5.08 -26.57 32.23
N ASN A 36 5.98 -26.52 31.24
CA ASN A 36 7.23 -27.27 31.24
C ASN A 36 8.37 -26.51 31.92
N ALA A 37 8.15 -25.26 32.31
CA ALA A 37 9.19 -24.44 32.90
C ALA A 37 9.33 -24.74 34.40
N GLY A 38 10.57 -24.72 34.88
CA GLY A 38 10.86 -24.90 36.31
C GLY A 38 10.48 -23.68 37.16
N GLU A 39 10.81 -23.75 38.44
CA GLU A 39 10.46 -22.73 39.45
C GLU A 39 10.97 -21.31 39.15
N SER A 40 11.98 -21.17 38.28
CA SER A 40 12.56 -19.88 37.89
C SER A 40 11.76 -19.12 36.83
N TYR A 41 10.69 -19.71 36.29
CA TYR A 41 9.85 -19.08 35.27
C TYR A 41 9.01 -17.93 35.82
N ARG A 42 9.00 -16.80 35.13
CA ARG A 42 8.27 -15.59 35.52
C ARG A 42 7.35 -15.13 34.42
N ASN A 43 6.08 -15.51 34.47
CA ASN A 43 5.10 -15.08 33.48
C ASN A 43 4.91 -13.55 33.51
N SER A 44 5.47 -12.85 32.53
CA SER A 44 5.31 -11.39 32.38
C SER A 44 3.92 -10.94 31.90
N GLY A 45 3.05 -11.88 31.50
CA GLY A 45 1.75 -11.60 30.87
C GLY A 45 1.84 -11.04 29.45
N MET A 46 3.05 -10.96 28.87
CA MET A 46 3.28 -10.41 27.53
C MET A 46 3.25 -11.52 26.48
N LEU A 47 2.74 -11.20 25.28
CA LEU A 47 2.75 -12.10 24.13
C LEU A 47 4.17 -12.44 23.66
N PHE A 48 5.09 -11.48 23.72
CA PHE A 48 6.49 -11.71 23.40
C PHE A 48 7.27 -11.85 24.70
N ARG A 49 7.64 -13.10 25.01
CA ARG A 49 8.40 -13.46 26.21
C ARG A 49 9.62 -14.31 25.87
N LEU A 50 10.66 -14.17 26.68
CA LEU A 50 11.85 -15.03 26.66
C LEU A 50 11.50 -16.40 27.27
N PRO A 51 12.35 -17.44 27.09
CA PRO A 51 12.10 -18.77 27.64
C PRO A 51 11.90 -18.82 29.16
N ASN A 52 12.45 -17.84 29.90
CA ASN A 52 12.26 -17.68 31.34
C ASN A 52 10.97 -16.91 31.71
N GLY A 53 10.12 -16.58 30.73
CA GLY A 53 8.84 -15.91 30.90
C GLY A 53 8.90 -14.37 30.91
N THR A 54 10.10 -13.79 31.00
CA THR A 54 10.24 -12.32 31.07
C THR A 54 9.90 -11.67 29.73
N ALA A 55 9.44 -10.43 29.78
CA ALA A 55 9.05 -9.69 28.57
C ALA A 55 10.26 -9.45 27.67
N VAL A 56 10.06 -9.53 26.35
CA VAL A 56 11.11 -9.19 25.39
C VAL A 56 11.30 -7.67 25.34
N GLU A 57 12.52 -7.23 25.60
CA GLU A 57 12.97 -5.84 25.45
C GLU A 57 12.94 -5.38 23.98
N SER A 58 12.54 -4.14 23.73
CA SER A 58 12.43 -3.61 22.36
C SER A 58 13.77 -3.60 21.60
N THR A 59 14.87 -3.38 22.31
CA THR A 59 16.23 -3.44 21.77
C THR A 59 16.58 -4.84 21.27
N PHE A 60 16.08 -5.89 21.93
CA PHE A 60 16.31 -7.27 21.53
C PHE A 60 15.64 -7.58 20.19
N LEU A 61 14.40 -7.10 19.98
CA LEU A 61 13.69 -7.23 18.70
C LEU A 61 14.46 -6.57 17.55
N ARG A 62 14.99 -5.35 17.77
CA ARG A 62 15.79 -4.63 16.77
C ARG A 62 17.05 -5.40 16.38
N LYS A 63 17.81 -5.90 17.37
CA LYS A 63 19.03 -6.69 17.13
C LYS A 63 18.72 -8.01 16.42
N ARG A 64 17.65 -8.69 16.83
CA ARG A 64 17.22 -9.95 16.20
C ARG A 64 16.79 -9.73 14.74
N PHE A 65 16.08 -8.63 14.46
CA PHE A 65 15.70 -8.26 13.11
C PHE A 65 16.92 -7.92 12.24
N ALA A 66 17.90 -7.17 12.77
CA ALA A 66 19.14 -6.89 12.06
C ALA A 66 19.90 -8.17 11.67
N ARG A 67 20.06 -9.11 12.60
CA ARG A 67 20.67 -10.41 12.34
C ARG A 67 19.91 -11.21 11.29
N TRP A 68 18.58 -11.23 11.38
CA TRP A 68 17.74 -11.89 10.37
C TRP A 68 17.97 -11.29 8.98
N GLN A 69 18.12 -9.97 8.84
CA GLN A 69 18.43 -9.33 7.55
C GLN A 69 19.84 -9.68 7.04
N GLU A 70 20.83 -9.90 7.93
CA GLU A 70 22.17 -10.37 7.55
C GLU A 70 22.13 -11.78 6.96
N GLU A 71 21.27 -12.65 7.50
CA GLU A 71 21.03 -14.01 7.01
C GLU A 71 20.25 -14.05 5.69
N HIS A 72 19.58 -12.95 5.30
CA HIS A 72 18.73 -12.89 4.13
C HIS A 72 19.13 -11.70 3.22
N PRO A 73 20.30 -11.76 2.56
CA PRO A 73 20.84 -10.66 1.76
C PRO A 73 20.01 -10.33 0.51
N GLY A 74 19.03 -11.16 0.14
CA GLY A 74 18.11 -10.91 -0.96
C GLY A 74 17.05 -9.84 -0.68
N TYR A 75 16.94 -9.35 0.56
CA TYR A 75 16.01 -8.28 0.92
C TYR A 75 16.75 -6.96 1.16
N GLU A 76 16.09 -5.86 0.81
CA GLU A 76 16.58 -4.53 1.13
C GLU A 76 16.68 -4.34 2.65
N LYS A 77 17.80 -3.78 3.10
CA LYS A 77 18.03 -3.53 4.53
C LYS A 77 17.19 -2.36 5.00
N ILE A 78 16.27 -2.62 5.92
CA ILE A 78 15.46 -1.60 6.57
C ILE A 78 15.69 -1.56 8.08
N VAL A 79 15.34 -0.43 8.69
CA VAL A 79 15.25 -0.35 10.16
C VAL A 79 13.96 -1.03 10.64
N PHE A 80 13.91 -1.46 11.91
CA PHE A 80 12.73 -2.16 12.45
C PHE A 80 11.42 -1.36 12.33
N HIS A 81 11.49 -0.02 12.45
CA HIS A 81 10.30 0.82 12.23
C HIS A 81 9.84 0.85 10.77
N GLY A 82 10.73 0.53 9.83
CA GLY A 82 10.43 0.40 8.40
C GLY A 82 9.31 -0.60 8.13
N LEU A 83 9.19 -1.68 8.92
CA LEU A 83 8.09 -2.63 8.82
C LEU A 83 6.71 -1.95 8.94
N ARG A 84 6.59 -0.93 9.80
CA ARG A 84 5.34 -0.16 9.94
C ARG A 84 5.09 0.72 8.73
N HIS A 85 6.14 1.33 8.15
CA HIS A 85 6.02 2.09 6.91
C HIS A 85 5.61 1.20 5.75
N SER A 86 6.30 0.08 5.53
CA SER A 86 5.97 -0.89 4.49
C SER A 86 4.55 -1.43 4.65
N SER A 87 4.11 -1.72 5.88
CA SER A 87 2.72 -2.14 6.15
C SER A 87 1.70 -1.05 5.82
N ALA A 88 2.02 0.22 6.08
CA ALA A 88 1.12 1.34 5.75
C ALA A 88 1.03 1.56 4.23
N THR A 89 2.17 1.54 3.54
CA THR A 89 2.29 1.56 2.08
C THR A 89 1.44 0.46 1.44
N TYR A 90 1.62 -0.79 1.90
CA TYR A 90 0.86 -1.92 1.37
C TYR A 90 -0.65 -1.78 1.62
N GLN A 91 -1.05 -1.34 2.81
CA GLN A 91 -2.46 -1.09 3.11
C GLN A 91 -3.06 0.01 2.22
N LEU A 92 -2.31 1.06 1.89
CA LEU A 92 -2.76 2.11 0.97
C LEU A 92 -2.91 1.58 -0.45
N GLU A 93 -1.97 0.76 -0.90
CA GLU A 93 -2.02 0.14 -2.22
C GLU A 93 -3.24 -0.78 -2.36
N VAL A 94 -3.44 -1.73 -1.46
CA VAL A 94 -4.56 -2.69 -1.53
C VAL A 94 -5.94 -2.07 -1.28
N SER A 95 -6.00 -0.92 -0.60
CA SER A 95 -7.25 -0.19 -0.36
C SER A 95 -7.58 0.80 -1.49
N GLY A 96 -6.71 0.96 -2.48
CA GLY A 96 -6.90 1.98 -3.52
C GLY A 96 -6.75 3.41 -3.00
N GLY A 97 -6.01 3.62 -1.91
CA GLY A 97 -5.75 4.95 -1.34
C GLY A 97 -6.71 5.39 -0.23
N ASP A 98 -7.35 4.47 0.51
CA ASP A 98 -8.16 4.83 1.68
C ASP A 98 -7.27 5.24 2.87
N ILE A 99 -6.86 6.51 2.84
CA ILE A 99 -6.01 7.11 3.86
C ILE A 99 -6.65 7.05 5.26
N LYS A 100 -7.99 7.10 5.37
CA LYS A 100 -8.67 7.12 6.68
C LYS A 100 -8.64 5.74 7.34
N ALA A 101 -8.90 4.68 6.59
CA ALA A 101 -8.78 3.32 7.09
C ALA A 101 -7.33 3.02 7.54
N VAL A 102 -6.34 3.37 6.70
CA VAL A 102 -4.92 3.14 7.02
C VAL A 102 -4.45 3.98 8.20
N GLN A 103 -4.91 5.24 8.32
CA GLN A 103 -4.61 6.09 9.48
C GLN A 103 -5.14 5.48 10.78
N GLY A 104 -6.34 4.90 10.76
CA GLY A 104 -6.93 4.20 11.90
C GLY A 104 -6.06 3.04 12.40
N ASN A 105 -5.51 2.23 11.49
CA ASN A 105 -4.66 1.09 11.85
C ASN A 105 -3.27 1.52 12.32
N THR A 106 -2.67 2.46 11.61
CA THR A 106 -1.29 2.90 11.86
C THR A 106 -1.20 3.83 13.05
N GLY A 107 -2.25 4.59 13.41
CA GLY A 107 -2.25 5.49 14.57
C GLY A 107 -1.37 6.74 14.39
N HIS A 108 -1.12 7.17 13.15
CA HIS A 108 -0.52 8.49 12.89
C HIS A 108 -1.55 9.58 13.25
N ALA A 109 -1.16 10.51 14.13
CA ALA A 109 -2.02 11.63 14.52
C ALA A 109 -2.31 12.57 13.34
N GLN A 110 -1.43 12.57 12.33
CA GLN A 110 -1.52 13.39 11.13
C GLN A 110 -1.41 12.52 9.87
N ALA A 111 -2.32 12.72 8.93
CA ALA A 111 -2.39 11.97 7.66
C ALA A 111 -1.22 12.28 6.70
N GLY A 112 -0.51 13.41 6.90
CA GLY A 112 0.57 13.87 6.00
C GLY A 112 1.66 12.83 5.74
N ILE A 113 2.08 12.08 6.77
CA ILE A 113 3.11 11.03 6.63
C ILE A 113 2.65 9.91 5.67
N LEU A 114 1.34 9.62 5.64
CA LEU A 114 0.77 8.61 4.74
C LEU A 114 0.58 9.16 3.32
N VAL A 115 0.20 10.44 3.20
CA VAL A 115 -0.03 11.12 1.92
C VAL A 115 1.27 11.25 1.11
N ASP A 116 2.37 11.66 1.73
CA ASP A 116 3.65 11.82 1.03
C ASP A 116 4.17 10.47 0.50
N THR A 117 4.05 9.42 1.32
CA THR A 117 4.43 8.05 0.92
C THR A 117 3.52 7.53 -0.20
N TYR A 118 2.22 7.82 -0.15
CA TYR A 118 1.25 7.41 -1.16
C TYR A 118 1.47 8.11 -2.51
N ALA A 119 1.78 9.41 -2.51
CA ALA A 119 2.02 10.17 -3.73
C ALA A 119 3.13 9.56 -4.59
N HIS A 120 4.18 9.01 -3.96
CA HIS A 120 5.24 8.29 -4.66
C HIS A 120 4.77 6.98 -5.31
N ILE A 121 3.90 6.20 -4.64
CA ILE A 121 3.33 4.96 -5.18
C ILE A 121 2.35 5.26 -6.33
N GLN A 122 1.50 6.28 -6.14
CA GLN A 122 0.54 6.69 -7.15
C GLN A 122 1.24 7.19 -8.42
N ASN A 123 2.39 7.84 -8.31
CA ASN A 123 3.17 8.21 -9.50
C ASN A 123 3.57 6.99 -10.34
N ARG A 124 3.93 5.86 -9.72
CA ARG A 124 4.18 4.61 -10.46
C ARG A 124 2.92 4.10 -11.15
N ALA A 125 1.79 4.07 -10.46
CA ALA A 125 0.50 3.68 -11.06
C ALA A 125 0.08 4.63 -12.20
N ARG A 126 0.39 5.93 -12.09
CA ARG A 126 0.15 6.94 -13.14
C ARG A 126 1.08 6.74 -14.33
N ILE A 127 2.34 6.36 -14.12
CA ILE A 127 3.28 5.98 -15.18
C ILE A 127 2.77 4.71 -15.88
N ASP A 128 2.40 3.67 -15.14
CA ASP A 128 1.86 2.43 -15.72
C ASP A 128 0.55 2.67 -16.50
N LEU A 129 -0.29 3.60 -16.03
CA LEU A 129 -1.49 4.04 -16.74
C LEU A 129 -1.12 4.80 -18.03
N ALA A 130 -0.16 5.71 -17.97
CA ALA A 130 0.31 6.44 -19.15
C ALA A 130 0.91 5.48 -20.20
N THR A 131 1.73 4.51 -19.77
CA THR A 131 2.29 3.48 -20.64
C THR A 131 1.20 2.60 -21.24
N ARG A 132 0.17 2.22 -20.47
CA ARG A 132 -0.97 1.47 -21.02
C ARG A 132 -1.79 2.27 -22.02
N ILE A 133 -2.05 3.54 -21.73
CA ILE A 133 -2.71 4.44 -22.70
C ILE A 133 -1.86 4.56 -23.95
N GLU A 134 -0.54 4.69 -23.80
CA GLU A 134 0.38 4.74 -24.94
C GLU A 134 0.33 3.46 -25.76
N GLN A 135 0.33 2.31 -25.10
CA GLN A 135 0.21 1.03 -25.77
C GLN A 135 -1.15 0.84 -26.46
N ASP A 136 -2.26 1.08 -25.77
CA ASP A 136 -3.60 0.83 -26.32
C ASP A 136 -3.99 1.86 -27.39
N PHE A 137 -3.63 3.12 -27.19
CA PHE A 137 -4.05 4.22 -28.04
C PHE A 137 -3.05 4.53 -29.17
N TYR A 138 -1.74 4.30 -28.96
CA TYR A 138 -0.68 4.63 -29.92
C TYR A 138 0.11 3.42 -30.48
N SER A 139 -0.10 2.16 -30.06
CA SER A 139 0.63 1.00 -30.66
C SER A 139 0.16 0.59 -32.06
N ALA A 140 -0.89 1.21 -32.59
CA ALA A 140 -1.19 1.11 -34.01
C ALA A 140 -0.66 2.38 -34.66
N GLU A 141 0.56 2.33 -35.20
CA GLU A 141 1.00 2.87 -36.51
C GLU A 141 2.54 2.83 -36.60
N GLU A 142 3.13 1.62 -36.52
CA GLU A 142 4.40 1.34 -37.20
C GLU A 142 4.12 0.39 -38.37
N ASN A 143 3.54 0.92 -39.45
CA ASN A 143 3.66 0.35 -40.80
C ASN A 143 3.58 1.50 -41.80
N ASP A 144 4.76 1.96 -42.20
CA ASP A 144 4.95 2.90 -43.29
C ASP A 144 4.78 2.16 -44.63
N THR A 145 3.71 2.43 -45.39
CA THR A 145 3.70 2.62 -46.87
C THR A 145 2.29 2.79 -47.45
N PRO A 146 2.15 3.53 -48.58
CA PRO A 146 0.88 4.03 -49.09
C PRO A 146 0.15 3.02 -49.99
N VAL A 147 -1.16 3.27 -50.19
CA VAL A 147 -2.03 2.87 -51.33
C VAL A 147 -3.30 2.06 -50.94
N HIS A 148 -4.43 2.79 -50.97
CA HIS A 148 -5.75 2.47 -51.57
C HIS A 148 -6.62 1.29 -51.05
N ASN A 149 -7.62 1.65 -50.22
CA ASN A 149 -9.05 1.24 -50.08
C ASN A 149 -9.63 0.01 -50.84
N PRO A 150 -10.71 -0.66 -50.34
CA PRO A 150 -11.87 -0.02 -49.69
C PRO A 150 -12.62 -0.75 -48.53
N THR A 151 -13.29 0.07 -47.69
CA THR A 151 -14.54 -0.14 -46.90
C THR A 151 -14.63 -1.20 -45.79
N VAL A 152 -14.58 -0.72 -44.53
CA VAL A 152 -15.76 -0.60 -43.63
C VAL A 152 -15.56 0.68 -42.79
N SER A 153 -16.38 1.71 -43.00
CA SER A 153 -16.19 3.04 -42.39
C SER A 153 -16.88 3.12 -41.02
N THR A 154 -16.15 2.77 -39.96
CA THR A 154 -16.34 3.41 -38.66
C THR A 154 -15.41 4.63 -38.67
N LYS A 155 -15.97 5.83 -38.85
CA LYS A 155 -15.20 7.07 -38.99
C LYS A 155 -14.35 7.31 -37.73
N LYS A 156 -13.09 6.88 -37.74
CA LYS A 156 -12.05 7.34 -36.81
C LYS A 156 -11.85 8.82 -37.10
N MET A 157 -12.39 9.69 -36.26
CA MET A 157 -12.13 11.13 -36.34
C MET A 157 -10.70 11.40 -35.87
N SER A 158 -9.94 12.12 -36.69
CA SER A 158 -8.59 12.57 -36.34
C SER A 158 -8.65 13.63 -35.23
N PHE A 159 -7.59 13.77 -34.45
CA PHE A 159 -7.48 14.82 -33.43
C PHE A 159 -7.67 16.22 -34.03
N SER A 160 -7.20 16.43 -35.26
CA SER A 160 -7.42 17.68 -36.00
C SER A 160 -8.91 17.90 -36.31
N ASP A 161 -9.65 16.84 -36.65
CA ASP A 161 -11.10 16.91 -36.92
C ASP A 161 -11.89 17.24 -35.64
N ILE A 162 -11.45 16.70 -34.50
CA ILE A 162 -12.04 16.99 -33.19
C ILE A 162 -11.78 18.45 -32.80
N LEU A 163 -10.57 18.96 -33.06
CA LEU A 163 -10.24 20.36 -32.79
C LEU A 163 -11.02 21.34 -33.68
N GLU A 164 -11.22 21.01 -34.97
CA GLU A 164 -12.07 21.80 -35.86
C GLU A 164 -13.55 21.77 -35.43
N LEU A 165 -14.06 20.60 -35.03
CA LEU A 165 -15.41 20.46 -34.47
C LEU A 165 -15.58 21.30 -33.21
N ILE A 166 -14.58 21.30 -32.33
CA ILE A 166 -14.60 22.14 -31.13
C ILE A 166 -14.54 23.61 -31.52
N GLN A 167 -13.77 24.02 -32.54
CA GLN A 167 -13.72 25.41 -32.99
C GLN A 167 -15.03 25.90 -33.61
N GLN A 168 -15.73 25.03 -34.34
CA GLN A 168 -17.00 25.34 -35.01
C GLN A 168 -18.23 25.13 -34.11
N ALA A 169 -18.08 24.47 -32.96
CA ALA A 169 -19.16 24.24 -32.02
C ALA A 169 -19.64 25.54 -31.34
N ASP A 170 -20.94 25.59 -31.08
CA ASP A 170 -21.60 26.72 -30.43
C ASP A 170 -21.10 26.88 -28.97
N PRO A 171 -21.15 28.08 -28.36
CA PRO A 171 -20.50 28.36 -27.07
C PRO A 171 -20.91 27.41 -25.93
N ALA A 172 -22.16 26.94 -25.95
CA ALA A 172 -22.68 26.00 -24.96
C ALA A 172 -22.04 24.59 -25.11
N GLN A 173 -21.87 24.12 -26.35
CA GLN A 173 -21.27 22.82 -26.66
C GLN A 173 -19.76 22.82 -26.42
N LYS A 174 -19.07 23.93 -26.75
CA LYS A 174 -17.65 24.14 -26.39
C LYS A 174 -17.43 23.94 -24.90
N LYS A 175 -18.22 24.59 -24.05
CA LYS A 175 -18.09 24.51 -22.59
C LYS A 175 -18.28 23.09 -22.06
N GLN A 176 -19.21 22.34 -22.63
CA GLN A 176 -19.49 20.95 -22.23
C GLN A 176 -18.37 19.99 -22.67
N LEU A 177 -17.81 20.19 -23.87
CA LEU A 177 -16.68 19.42 -24.38
C LEU A 177 -15.38 19.72 -23.63
N THR A 178 -15.12 20.98 -23.27
CA THR A 178 -13.95 21.35 -22.45
C THR A 178 -14.05 20.76 -21.04
N LEU A 179 -15.25 20.72 -20.45
CA LEU A 179 -15.49 20.08 -19.15
C LEU A 179 -15.24 18.57 -19.18
N ALA A 180 -15.60 17.90 -20.28
CA ALA A 180 -15.39 16.46 -20.47
C ALA A 180 -13.91 16.08 -20.70
N LEU A 181 -13.09 17.02 -21.16
CA LEU A 181 -11.64 16.83 -21.37
C LEU A 181 -10.79 17.13 -20.12
N LEU A 182 -11.34 17.87 -19.15
CA LEU A 182 -10.66 18.28 -17.91
C LEU A 182 -11.11 17.49 -16.67
N ALA A 183 -12.08 16.58 -16.81
CA ALA A 183 -12.55 15.66 -15.78
C ALA A 183 -11.88 14.29 -15.93
#